data_AF-A0A4Q5X2H7-F1
#
_entry.id   AF-A0A4Q5X2H7-F1
#
_cell.length_a   1.000
_cell.length_b   1.000
_cell.length_c   1.000
_cell.angle_alpha   90.00
_cell.angle_beta   90.00
_cell.angle_gamma   90.00
#
_symmetry.space_group_name_H-M   'P 1'
#
loop_
_entity.id
_entity.type
_entity.pdbx_description
1 polymer ?
#
loop_
_entity_poly.entity_id
_entity_poly.type
_entity_poly.pdbx_seq_one_letter_code
_entity_poly.pdbx_strand_id
1 'polypeptide(L)'
;MHFALRSAAVVLRQLALLFATLGATFAACTRVELTEPPPPPPPEEGGAAGQSAGGAGSVQAGRGAGGDEGPSPSGGDPGSLELGLWPTFVDDPSRSRDVQAVTASVAALSAGSAALPLFERWDALSGASGAPLSVTWNRLDAMVEPYRARSGRLSLCIGVVDRAEPAWPVAGGLDSEAARSAMERTVDEALSRYGGVLSHLCFGYELDRYWVSATTAERQELQEFLKQSVEYASAHPLRSTRTAIGVSLSLGAFSAESDVPLAELNVADELLAVYDPVGSGAKLKEPAAIGEELSAALEAVAGLPGPRAQLGLLEVGYPSSQDAGSNEDAQLAYYEALFAALDERRDALSFLGLFGLGDRAAPECEAEAARFGGGAAVRNIRAAARCSMGLRAGLGASVDKPAWEPVLARIARYR
;
A
#
# COMPACT_ATOMS: atom_id res chain seq x y z
N MET A 1 6.52 -23.32 -38.84
CA MET A 1 5.22 -23.18 -38.16
C MET A 1 4.75 -24.39 -37.34
N HIS A 2 5.30 -25.61 -37.50
CA HIS A 2 4.85 -26.77 -36.70
C HIS A 2 5.53 -26.98 -35.33
N PHE A 3 6.58 -26.22 -35.00
CA PHE A 3 7.30 -26.35 -33.71
C PHE A 3 6.71 -25.48 -32.58
N ALA A 4 6.11 -24.33 -32.91
CA ALA A 4 5.54 -23.41 -31.90
C ALA A 4 4.27 -23.96 -31.21
N LEU A 5 3.48 -24.79 -31.91
CA LEU A 5 2.24 -25.36 -31.37
C LEU A 5 2.47 -26.49 -30.34
N ARG A 6 3.66 -27.09 -30.30
CA ARG A 6 3.96 -28.17 -29.33
C ARG A 6 4.41 -27.64 -27.96
N SER A 7 5.04 -26.47 -27.88
CA SER A 7 5.40 -25.87 -26.58
C SER A 7 4.20 -25.34 -25.81
N ALA A 8 3.22 -24.73 -26.48
CA ALA A 8 2.02 -24.22 -25.83
C ALA A 8 1.19 -25.33 -25.16
N ALA A 9 1.12 -26.51 -25.79
CA ALA A 9 0.38 -27.65 -25.25
C ALA A 9 1.01 -28.25 -23.99
N VAL A 10 2.34 -28.17 -23.84
CA VAL A 10 3.05 -28.68 -22.64
C VAL A 10 2.87 -27.74 -21.46
N VAL A 11 2.92 -26.43 -21.69
CA VAL A 11 2.72 -25.41 -20.66
C VAL A 11 1.28 -25.44 -20.12
N LEU A 12 0.27 -25.56 -21.01
CA LEU A 12 -1.13 -25.70 -20.59
C LEU A 12 -1.39 -26.98 -19.77
N ARG A 13 -0.69 -28.08 -20.08
CA ARG A 13 -0.84 -29.34 -19.34
C ARG A 13 -0.21 -29.28 -17.94
N GLN A 14 0.90 -28.55 -17.79
CA GLN A 14 1.52 -28.33 -16.47
C GLN A 14 0.72 -27.36 -15.61
N LEU A 15 0.13 -26.30 -16.20
CA LEU A 15 -0.78 -25.40 -15.49
C LEU A 15 -2.06 -26.11 -15.03
N ALA A 16 -2.66 -26.96 -15.87
CA ALA A 16 -3.84 -27.74 -15.49
C ALA A 16 -3.56 -28.74 -14.35
N LEU A 17 -2.36 -29.34 -14.30
CA LEU A 17 -1.96 -30.19 -13.18
C LEU A 17 -1.75 -29.39 -11.88
N LEU A 18 -1.19 -28.18 -11.96
CA LEU A 18 -1.00 -27.32 -10.79
C LEU A 18 -2.34 -26.90 -10.16
N PHE A 19 -3.33 -26.56 -10.98
CA PHE A 19 -4.69 -26.22 -10.52
C PHE A 19 -5.45 -27.43 -9.95
N ALA A 20 -5.26 -28.63 -10.51
CA ALA A 20 -5.87 -29.84 -9.96
C ALA A 20 -5.31 -30.22 -8.58
N THR A 21 -4.01 -29.99 -8.34
CA THR A 21 -3.39 -30.25 -7.03
C THR A 21 -3.76 -29.22 -5.96
N LEU A 22 -4.01 -27.96 -6.33
CA LEU A 22 -4.45 -26.91 -5.40
C LEU A 22 -5.95 -26.99 -5.09
N GLY A 23 -6.79 -27.44 -6.04
CA GLY A 23 -8.23 -27.62 -5.80
C GLY A 23 -8.56 -28.79 -4.86
N ALA A 24 -7.70 -29.82 -4.80
CA ALA A 24 -7.94 -31.00 -3.97
C ALA A 24 -7.57 -30.80 -2.48
N THR A 25 -6.68 -29.86 -2.14
CA THR A 25 -6.32 -29.57 -0.75
C THR A 25 -7.30 -28.64 -0.03
N PHE A 26 -8.10 -27.85 -0.75
CA PHE A 26 -9.10 -26.95 -0.14
C PHE A 26 -10.49 -27.56 0.05
N ALA A 27 -10.78 -28.72 -0.56
CA ALA A 27 -12.11 -29.36 -0.47
C ALA A 27 -12.30 -30.28 0.76
N ALA A 28 -11.28 -30.46 1.61
CA ALA A 28 -11.31 -31.46 2.70
C ALA A 28 -11.51 -30.91 4.12
N CYS A 29 -11.64 -29.58 4.33
CA CYS A 29 -11.65 -29.00 5.69
C CYS A 29 -12.84 -28.10 6.05
N THR A 30 -13.93 -28.05 5.28
CA THR A 30 -15.12 -27.26 5.66
C THR A 30 -16.43 -28.03 5.48
N ARG A 31 -16.60 -29.08 6.30
CA ARG A 31 -17.94 -29.56 6.67
C ARG A 31 -18.24 -29.06 8.07
N VAL A 32 -18.77 -27.84 8.18
CA VAL A 32 -19.35 -27.32 9.42
C VAL A 32 -20.74 -27.94 9.54
N GLU A 33 -20.88 -28.95 10.39
CA GLU A 33 -22.19 -29.37 10.88
C GLU A 33 -22.73 -28.26 11.79
N LEU A 34 -23.83 -27.65 11.39
CA LEU A 34 -24.62 -26.76 12.23
C LEU A 34 -25.31 -27.59 13.31
N THR A 35 -24.66 -27.79 14.45
CA THR A 35 -25.34 -28.19 15.68
C THR A 35 -26.02 -26.97 16.30
N GLU A 36 -27.33 -27.07 16.55
CA GLU A 36 -28.09 -26.07 17.29
C GLU A 36 -27.42 -25.76 18.64
N PRO A 37 -27.33 -24.49 19.06
CA PRO A 37 -26.74 -24.13 20.34
C PRO A 37 -27.61 -24.66 21.49
N PRO A 38 -27.01 -25.25 22.54
CA PRO A 38 -27.74 -25.66 23.72
C PRO A 38 -28.35 -24.44 24.43
N PRO A 39 -29.51 -24.61 25.12
CA PRO A 39 -30.15 -23.52 25.83
C PRO A 39 -29.24 -22.98 26.95
N PRO A 40 -29.30 -21.67 27.23
CA PRO A 40 -28.46 -21.06 28.25
C PRO A 40 -28.79 -21.61 29.64
N PRO A 41 -27.78 -21.82 30.51
CA PRO A 41 -28.01 -22.24 31.88
C PRO A 41 -28.70 -21.14 32.69
N PRO A 42 -29.48 -21.50 33.72
CA PRO A 42 -30.12 -20.54 34.62
C PRO A 42 -29.07 -19.77 35.45
N PRO A 43 -29.42 -18.56 35.93
CA PRO A 43 -28.50 -17.74 36.71
C PRO A 43 -28.27 -18.36 38.10
N GLU A 44 -27.01 -18.62 38.44
CA GLU A 44 -26.63 -19.00 39.81
C GLU A 44 -26.42 -17.76 40.69
N GLU A 45 -27.09 -17.80 41.84
CA GLU A 45 -26.96 -16.88 42.96
C GLU A 45 -25.66 -17.14 43.76
N GLY A 46 -25.04 -16.02 44.18
CA GLY A 46 -24.13 -15.82 45.32
C GLY A 46 -23.38 -16.98 46.00
N GLY A 47 -22.07 -16.78 46.22
CA GLY A 47 -21.29 -17.59 47.16
C GLY A 47 -19.90 -17.03 47.45
N ALA A 48 -19.63 -16.81 48.74
CA ALA A 48 -18.45 -16.13 49.29
C ALA A 48 -17.15 -16.97 49.33
N ALA A 49 -16.04 -16.23 49.45
CA ALA A 49 -14.81 -16.50 50.21
C ALA A 49 -13.96 -17.76 49.91
N GLY A 50 -12.68 -17.52 49.58
CA GLY A 50 -11.62 -18.52 49.67
C GLY A 50 -10.22 -17.91 49.54
N GLN A 51 -9.47 -17.92 50.64
CA GLN A 51 -8.04 -17.59 50.71
C GLN A 51 -7.16 -18.71 50.11
N SER A 52 -6.04 -18.35 49.50
CA SER A 52 -4.82 -19.17 49.38
C SER A 52 -3.66 -18.22 49.04
N ALA A 53 -2.69 -17.98 49.94
CA ALA A 53 -1.41 -18.70 50.01
C ALA A 53 -0.83 -18.96 48.59
N GLY A 54 0.30 -18.39 48.17
CA GLY A 54 1.59 -18.29 48.82
C GLY A 54 2.59 -18.89 47.84
N GLY A 55 3.48 -18.08 47.26
CA GLY A 55 4.40 -18.53 46.22
C GLY A 55 5.46 -17.48 45.89
N ALA A 56 6.46 -17.41 46.76
CA ALA A 56 7.67 -16.64 46.54
C ALA A 56 8.56 -17.37 45.51
N GLY A 57 8.82 -16.70 44.39
CA GLY A 57 9.83 -17.11 43.41
C GLY A 57 10.75 -15.92 43.13
N SER A 58 11.87 -15.86 43.83
CA SER A 58 12.94 -14.89 43.57
C SER A 58 13.69 -15.30 42.30
N VAL A 59 13.71 -14.44 41.29
CA VAL A 59 14.63 -14.58 40.16
C VAL A 59 15.76 -13.57 40.35
N GLN A 60 16.95 -14.13 40.41
CA GLN A 60 18.21 -13.53 40.76
C GLN A 60 18.67 -12.56 39.66
N ALA A 61 18.91 -11.31 40.04
CA ALA A 61 19.48 -10.28 39.19
C ALA A 61 20.94 -10.61 38.83
N GLY A 62 21.18 -10.92 37.56
CA GLY A 62 22.51 -10.97 36.97
C GLY A 62 22.92 -9.57 36.51
N ARG A 63 23.84 -8.95 37.25
CA ARG A 63 24.59 -7.76 36.81
C ARG A 63 25.52 -8.15 35.66
N GLY A 64 25.21 -7.70 34.45
CA GLY A 64 26.14 -7.64 33.32
C GLY A 64 26.56 -6.19 33.09
N ALA A 65 27.87 -5.94 33.18
CA ALA A 65 28.53 -4.68 32.80
C ALA A 65 28.13 -4.30 31.35
N GLY A 66 27.78 -3.05 31.07
CA GLY A 66 28.80 -2.00 30.90
C GLY A 66 29.35 -2.04 29.48
N GLY A 67 28.48 -1.79 28.49
CA GLY A 67 28.82 -1.59 27.09
C GLY A 67 28.14 -0.30 26.62
N ASP A 68 28.97 0.69 26.31
CA ASP A 68 28.58 1.99 25.76
C ASP A 68 28.16 1.78 24.30
N GLU A 69 26.91 1.37 24.09
CA GLU A 69 26.28 1.32 22.77
C GLU A 69 25.75 2.71 22.46
N GLY A 70 26.58 3.53 21.80
CA GLY A 70 26.09 4.71 21.11
C GLY A 70 24.97 4.31 20.12
N PRO A 71 24.02 5.21 19.83
CA PRO A 71 22.92 4.92 18.93
C PRO A 71 23.48 4.44 17.59
N SER A 72 23.28 3.16 17.30
CA SER A 72 23.62 2.60 16.00
C SER A 72 22.79 3.35 14.95
N PRO A 73 23.39 4.04 13.98
CA PRO A 73 22.63 4.50 12.82
C PRO A 73 22.05 3.25 12.17
N SER A 74 20.73 3.24 11.99
CA SER A 74 19.94 2.23 11.29
C SER A 74 20.34 2.17 9.80
N GLY A 75 21.56 1.72 9.52
CA GLY A 75 22.07 1.46 8.19
C GLY A 75 21.67 0.05 7.77
N GLY A 76 20.50 -0.08 7.16
CA GLY A 76 20.19 -1.24 6.32
C GLY A 76 21.24 -1.37 5.20
N ASP A 77 21.41 -2.58 4.67
CA ASP A 77 22.27 -2.83 3.51
C ASP A 77 22.03 -1.77 2.43
N PRO A 78 23.08 -1.15 1.85
CA PRO A 78 22.91 -0.13 0.84
C PRO A 78 22.09 -0.66 -0.35
N GLY A 79 20.90 -0.06 -0.56
CA GLY A 79 20.41 0.32 -1.88
C GLY A 79 19.63 -0.70 -2.70
N SER A 80 19.06 -1.76 -2.13
CA SER A 80 18.12 -2.59 -2.92
C SER A 80 16.76 -1.91 -3.01
N LEU A 81 16.55 -1.11 -4.06
CA LEU A 81 15.23 -0.63 -4.47
C LEU A 81 14.23 -1.79 -4.51
N GLU A 82 13.18 -1.73 -3.70
CA GLU A 82 12.09 -2.70 -3.73
C GLU A 82 11.08 -2.35 -4.84
N LEU A 83 10.75 -3.31 -5.72
CA LEU A 83 9.70 -3.11 -6.74
C LEU A 83 8.43 -3.91 -6.44
N GLY A 84 7.31 -3.21 -6.51
CA GLY A 84 5.98 -3.76 -6.44
C GLY A 84 5.16 -3.52 -7.71
N LEU A 85 4.20 -4.39 -7.97
CA LEU A 85 3.17 -4.20 -8.99
C LEU A 85 1.82 -4.24 -8.29
N TRP A 86 1.03 -3.19 -8.45
CA TRP A 86 -0.29 -3.08 -7.82
C TRP A 86 -1.23 -4.18 -8.35
N PRO A 87 -1.85 -4.96 -7.46
CA PRO A 87 -2.67 -6.12 -7.83
C PRO A 87 -4.09 -5.69 -8.21
N THR A 88 -4.23 -4.85 -9.24
CA THR A 88 -5.54 -4.40 -9.74
C THR A 88 -5.78 -4.93 -11.14
N PHE A 89 -7.02 -5.31 -11.44
CA PHE A 89 -7.53 -5.51 -12.80
C PHE A 89 -9.07 -5.38 -12.78
N VAL A 90 -9.71 -5.37 -13.95
CA VAL A 90 -11.15 -5.13 -14.09
C VAL A 90 -11.92 -6.21 -13.32
N ASP A 91 -12.76 -5.77 -12.38
CA ASP A 91 -13.67 -6.62 -11.62
C ASP A 91 -14.57 -7.43 -12.58
N ASP A 92 -14.46 -8.75 -12.52
CA ASP A 92 -15.43 -9.72 -13.04
C ASP A 92 -16.63 -9.75 -12.09
N PRO A 93 -17.80 -9.22 -12.48
CA PRO A 93 -18.97 -9.16 -11.60
C PRO A 93 -19.51 -10.55 -11.21
N SER A 94 -19.07 -11.62 -11.87
CA SER A 94 -19.43 -12.99 -11.52
C SER A 94 -18.61 -13.60 -10.38
N ARG A 95 -17.57 -12.90 -9.90
CA ARG A 95 -16.66 -13.38 -8.84
C ARG A 95 -16.72 -12.47 -7.62
N SER A 96 -16.49 -13.04 -6.43
CA SER A 96 -16.34 -12.22 -5.22
C SER A 96 -15.09 -11.35 -5.33
N ARG A 97 -15.17 -10.11 -4.82
CA ARG A 97 -14.04 -9.17 -4.80
C ARG A 97 -12.80 -9.75 -4.11
N ASP A 98 -12.99 -10.51 -3.04
CA ASP A 98 -11.88 -11.13 -2.30
C ASP A 98 -11.12 -12.15 -3.17
N VAL A 99 -11.84 -13.00 -3.92
CA VAL A 99 -11.21 -13.95 -4.84
C VAL A 99 -10.43 -13.22 -5.93
N GLN A 100 -10.96 -12.11 -6.42
CA GLN A 100 -10.30 -11.30 -7.45
C GLN A 100 -9.05 -10.62 -6.93
N ALA A 101 -9.11 -10.01 -5.74
CA ALA A 101 -7.98 -9.36 -5.10
C ALA A 101 -6.83 -10.35 -4.82
N VAL A 102 -7.14 -11.56 -4.34
CA VAL A 102 -6.15 -12.64 -4.16
C VAL A 102 -5.59 -13.09 -5.51
N THR A 103 -6.44 -13.28 -6.52
CA THR A 103 -6.00 -13.67 -7.87
C THR A 103 -5.05 -12.64 -8.47
N ALA A 104 -5.36 -11.34 -8.32
CA ALA A 104 -4.51 -10.25 -8.76
C ALA A 104 -3.17 -10.21 -8.03
N SER A 105 -3.18 -10.47 -6.72
CA SER A 105 -1.95 -10.53 -5.91
C SER A 105 -1.05 -11.69 -6.37
N VAL A 106 -1.62 -12.88 -6.61
CA VAL A 106 -0.88 -14.03 -7.16
C VAL A 106 -0.35 -13.74 -8.56
N ALA A 107 -1.13 -13.06 -9.41
CA ALA A 107 -0.71 -12.70 -10.76
C ALA A 107 0.43 -11.67 -10.76
N ALA A 108 0.36 -10.63 -9.90
CA ALA A 108 1.44 -9.66 -9.72
C ALA A 108 2.72 -10.34 -9.22
N LEU A 109 2.62 -11.21 -8.22
CA LEU A 109 3.75 -12.01 -7.72
C LEU A 109 4.36 -12.90 -8.81
N SER A 110 3.51 -13.51 -9.65
CA SER A 110 3.94 -14.35 -10.78
C SER A 110 4.62 -13.54 -11.90
N ALA A 111 4.23 -12.27 -12.08
CA ALA A 111 4.87 -11.31 -12.96
C ALA A 111 6.23 -10.81 -12.44
N GLY A 112 6.63 -11.20 -11.24
CA GLY A 112 7.92 -10.84 -10.67
C GLY A 112 7.87 -9.69 -9.67
N SER A 113 6.69 -9.24 -9.24
CA SER A 113 6.60 -8.31 -8.11
C SER A 113 7.30 -8.88 -6.87
N ALA A 114 8.19 -8.10 -6.25
CA ALA A 114 8.90 -8.49 -5.02
C ALA A 114 8.16 -8.02 -3.76
N ALA A 115 7.46 -6.89 -3.88
CA ALA A 115 6.64 -6.30 -2.84
C ALA A 115 5.18 -6.13 -3.30
N LEU A 116 4.24 -6.33 -2.39
CA LEU A 116 2.81 -6.06 -2.61
C LEU A 116 2.49 -4.65 -2.12
N PRO A 117 2.28 -3.65 -3.00
CA PRO A 117 1.78 -2.35 -2.59
C PRO A 117 0.27 -2.42 -2.34
N LEU A 118 -0.18 -1.93 -1.19
CA LEU A 118 -1.57 -1.82 -0.80
C LEU A 118 -1.85 -0.43 -0.20
N PHE A 119 -3.05 0.05 -0.47
CA PHE A 119 -3.65 1.19 0.19
C PHE A 119 -5.03 0.78 0.70
N GLU A 120 -5.31 1.10 1.95
CA GLU A 120 -6.63 0.96 2.53
C GLU A 120 -6.99 2.23 3.29
N ARG A 121 -8.21 2.72 3.07
CA ARG A 121 -8.76 3.81 3.88
C ARG A 121 -8.87 3.34 5.34
N TRP A 122 -8.59 4.23 6.28
CA TRP A 122 -8.62 3.84 7.69
C TRP A 122 -10.03 3.46 8.16
N ASP A 123 -11.06 4.11 7.62
CA ASP A 123 -12.48 3.78 7.82
C ASP A 123 -12.93 2.44 7.21
N ALA A 124 -12.11 1.85 6.33
CA ALA A 124 -12.30 0.49 5.83
C ALA A 124 -11.56 -0.55 6.69
N LEU A 125 -10.53 -0.16 7.44
CA LEU A 125 -9.77 -1.04 8.32
C LEU A 125 -10.39 -1.14 9.73
N SER A 126 -11.01 -0.06 10.18
CA SER A 126 -11.51 0.08 11.55
C SER A 126 -12.92 0.67 11.55
N GLY A 127 -13.81 0.12 12.38
CA GLY A 127 -15.17 0.63 12.54
C GLY A 127 -15.22 1.89 13.39
N ALA A 128 -16.41 2.48 13.56
CA ALA A 128 -16.59 3.76 14.27
C ALA A 128 -16.11 3.76 15.74
N SER A 129 -16.03 2.59 16.38
CA SER A 129 -15.44 2.40 17.72
C SER A 129 -13.90 2.32 17.71
N GLY A 130 -13.28 2.39 16.52
CA GLY A 130 -11.87 2.07 16.30
C GLY A 130 -11.54 0.59 16.46
N ALA A 131 -12.53 -0.31 16.40
CA ALA A 131 -12.30 -1.75 16.42
C ALA A 131 -11.95 -2.26 15.01
N PRO A 132 -10.95 -3.14 14.83
CA PRO A 132 -10.60 -3.71 13.54
C PRO A 132 -11.79 -4.40 12.84
N LEU A 133 -11.97 -4.14 11.55
CA LEU A 133 -13.01 -4.77 10.72
C LEU A 133 -12.48 -6.08 10.12
N SER A 134 -12.88 -7.21 10.70
CA SER A 134 -12.36 -8.54 10.32
C SER A 134 -12.48 -8.84 8.83
N VAL A 135 -13.52 -8.36 8.14
CA VAL A 135 -13.71 -8.57 6.69
C VAL A 135 -12.52 -8.01 5.90
N THR A 136 -12.13 -6.76 6.15
CA THR A 136 -11.03 -6.11 5.43
C THR A 136 -9.70 -6.75 5.78
N TRP A 137 -9.44 -6.99 7.06
CA TRP A 137 -8.18 -7.61 7.50
C TRP A 137 -8.00 -9.04 6.99
N ASN A 138 -9.07 -9.85 6.95
CA ASN A 138 -9.01 -11.20 6.38
C ASN A 138 -8.74 -11.19 4.87
N ARG A 139 -9.27 -10.20 4.14
CA ARG A 139 -8.96 -10.01 2.72
C ARG A 139 -7.48 -9.69 2.52
N LEU A 140 -6.94 -8.76 3.32
CA LEU A 140 -5.52 -8.40 3.27
C LEU A 140 -4.62 -9.60 3.60
N ASP A 141 -4.95 -10.39 4.63
CA ASP A 141 -4.23 -11.63 4.95
C ASP A 141 -4.14 -12.55 3.72
N ALA A 142 -5.27 -12.77 3.04
CA ALA A 142 -5.34 -13.64 1.89
C ALA A 142 -4.52 -13.13 0.70
N MET A 143 -4.44 -11.81 0.51
CA MET A 143 -3.60 -11.18 -0.52
C MET A 143 -2.10 -11.26 -0.20
N VAL A 144 -1.74 -11.11 1.08
CA VAL A 144 -0.36 -11.08 1.57
C VAL A 144 0.26 -12.47 1.67
N GLU A 145 -0.54 -13.50 1.93
CA GLU A 145 -0.04 -14.87 2.17
C GLU A 145 0.88 -15.41 1.04
N PRO A 146 0.56 -15.27 -0.26
CA PRO A 146 1.47 -15.68 -1.34
C PRO A 146 2.84 -14.98 -1.30
N TYR A 147 2.89 -13.70 -0.92
CA TYR A 147 4.14 -12.96 -0.78
C TYR A 147 4.93 -13.45 0.43
N ARG A 148 4.27 -13.65 1.58
CA ARG A 148 4.89 -14.22 2.79
C ARG A 148 5.54 -15.58 2.50
N ALA A 149 4.83 -16.46 1.81
CA ALA A 149 5.31 -17.79 1.43
C ALA A 149 6.54 -17.77 0.50
N ARG A 150 6.83 -16.65 -0.17
CA ARG A 150 7.98 -16.46 -1.07
C ARG A 150 9.01 -15.46 -0.56
N SER A 151 8.97 -15.12 0.74
CA SER A 151 9.84 -14.09 1.33
C SER A 151 9.73 -12.72 0.65
N GLY A 152 8.60 -12.46 0.00
CA GLY A 152 8.25 -11.15 -0.53
C GLY A 152 7.93 -10.15 0.60
N ARG A 153 7.63 -8.92 0.18
CA ARG A 153 7.36 -7.81 1.09
C ARG A 153 5.96 -7.25 0.93
N LEU A 154 5.54 -6.47 1.91
CA LEU A 154 4.31 -5.69 1.91
C LEU A 154 4.66 -4.20 2.13
N SER A 155 4.14 -3.34 1.25
CA SER A 155 4.08 -1.90 1.47
C SER A 155 2.62 -1.54 1.70
N LEU A 156 2.25 -1.17 2.94
CA LEU A 156 0.89 -0.83 3.32
C LEU A 156 0.76 0.65 3.67
N CYS A 157 -0.15 1.34 3.02
CA CYS A 157 -0.54 2.70 3.36
C CYS A 157 -1.94 2.73 3.97
N ILE A 158 -2.03 3.27 5.19
CA ILE A 158 -3.27 3.50 5.91
C ILE A 158 -3.72 4.93 5.61
N GLY A 159 -4.78 5.06 4.81
CA GLY A 159 -5.37 6.34 4.46
C GLY A 159 -6.10 6.97 5.63
N VAL A 160 -5.39 7.72 6.48
CA VAL A 160 -6.01 8.67 7.43
C VAL A 160 -6.83 9.70 6.66
N VAL A 161 -6.24 10.15 5.56
CA VAL A 161 -6.86 10.92 4.50
C VAL A 161 -6.67 10.13 3.20
N ASP A 162 -7.68 10.18 2.35
CA ASP A 162 -7.63 9.72 0.97
C ASP A 162 -7.79 10.94 0.06
N ARG A 163 -6.65 11.50 -0.36
CA ARG A 163 -6.56 12.69 -1.21
C ARG A 163 -7.18 13.90 -0.54
N ALA A 164 -8.32 14.38 -1.04
CA ALA A 164 -9.02 15.53 -0.49
C ALA A 164 -10.08 15.15 0.55
N GLU A 165 -10.26 13.86 0.83
CA GLU A 165 -11.30 13.37 1.73
C GLU A 165 -10.73 12.82 3.04
N PRO A 166 -11.31 13.19 4.20
CA PRO A 166 -11.15 12.45 5.43
C PRO A 166 -11.48 10.97 5.26
N ALA A 167 -10.70 10.11 5.92
CA ALA A 167 -10.88 8.67 5.89
C ALA A 167 -10.73 8.01 7.28
N TRP A 168 -10.84 8.79 8.37
CA TRP A 168 -10.85 8.25 9.73
C TRP A 168 -12.25 7.78 10.15
N PRO A 169 -12.38 6.65 10.90
CA PRO A 169 -13.68 6.09 11.25
C PRO A 169 -14.35 6.72 12.47
N VAL A 170 -13.57 7.43 13.30
CA VAL A 170 -14.04 7.92 14.59
C VAL A 170 -14.83 9.22 14.44
N ALA A 171 -15.82 9.42 15.32
CA ALA A 171 -16.49 10.70 15.43
C ALA A 171 -15.60 11.72 16.16
N GLY A 172 -15.66 12.98 15.73
CA GLY A 172 -14.87 14.07 16.30
C GLY A 172 -13.59 14.40 15.53
N GLY A 173 -12.73 15.20 16.16
CA GLY A 173 -11.43 15.61 15.61
C GLY A 173 -10.35 14.54 15.81
N LEU A 174 -9.26 14.69 15.04
CA LEU A 174 -8.09 13.82 15.12
C LEU A 174 -7.30 14.03 16.43
N ASP A 175 -7.54 15.13 17.14
CA ASP A 175 -6.95 15.45 18.44
C ASP A 175 -7.54 14.64 19.63
N SER A 176 -8.60 13.88 19.38
CA SER A 176 -9.29 13.11 20.42
C SER A 176 -8.50 11.86 20.88
N GLU A 177 -8.64 11.51 22.16
CA GLU A 177 -8.11 10.24 22.70
C GLU A 177 -8.69 9.02 21.97
N ALA A 178 -9.93 9.12 21.50
CA ALA A 178 -10.58 8.08 20.71
C ALA A 178 -9.89 7.86 19.35
N ALA A 179 -9.56 8.94 18.62
CA ALA A 179 -8.83 8.85 17.35
C ALA A 179 -7.45 8.22 17.55
N ARG A 180 -6.68 8.72 18.52
CA ARG A 180 -5.35 8.18 18.85
C ARG A 180 -5.41 6.70 19.21
N SER A 181 -6.28 6.32 20.15
CA SER A 181 -6.41 4.92 20.57
C SER A 181 -6.87 4.00 19.42
N ALA A 182 -7.71 4.51 18.51
CA ALA A 182 -8.14 3.75 17.34
C ALA A 182 -6.99 3.54 16.34
N MET A 183 -6.11 4.52 16.18
CA MET A 183 -4.96 4.42 15.30
C MET A 183 -3.92 3.46 15.88
N GLU A 184 -3.62 3.57 17.17
CA GLU A 184 -2.73 2.65 17.89
C GLU A 184 -3.18 1.20 17.68
N ARG A 185 -4.48 0.90 17.88
CA ARG A 185 -5.03 -0.45 17.57
C ARG A 185 -4.89 -0.86 16.11
N THR A 186 -5.01 0.09 15.18
CA THR A 186 -4.85 -0.20 13.74
C THR A 186 -3.40 -0.52 13.41
N VAL A 187 -2.44 0.18 14.04
CA VAL A 187 -1.01 -0.09 13.94
C VAL A 187 -0.65 -1.43 14.60
N ASP A 188 -1.18 -1.73 15.78
CA ASP A 188 -1.02 -3.01 16.47
C ASP A 188 -1.47 -4.16 15.58
N GLU A 189 -2.65 -4.04 14.95
CA GLU A 189 -3.20 -5.05 14.05
C GLU A 189 -2.30 -5.24 12.83
N ALA A 190 -1.83 -4.15 12.20
CA ALA A 190 -0.94 -4.20 11.04
C ALA A 190 0.40 -4.88 11.38
N LEU A 191 1.04 -4.48 12.49
CA LEU A 191 2.35 -4.99 12.87
C LEU A 191 2.28 -6.42 13.43
N SER A 192 1.21 -6.78 14.14
CA SER A 192 0.97 -8.15 14.60
C SER A 192 0.81 -9.12 13.43
N ARG A 193 0.05 -8.74 12.40
CA ARG A 193 -0.18 -9.59 11.21
C ARG A 193 1.00 -9.61 10.26
N TYR A 194 1.64 -8.46 10.05
CA TYR A 194 2.53 -8.26 8.91
C TYR A 194 3.95 -7.87 9.29
N GLY A 195 4.31 -7.66 10.56
CA GLY A 195 5.64 -7.16 10.96
C GLY A 195 6.83 -7.95 10.37
N GLY A 196 6.67 -9.26 10.11
CA GLY A 196 7.69 -10.09 9.47
C GLY A 196 7.88 -9.88 7.95
N VAL A 197 6.90 -9.27 7.27
CA VAL A 197 6.90 -9.04 5.81
C VAL A 197 6.72 -7.56 5.44
N LEU A 198 6.31 -6.71 6.37
CA LEU A 198 6.07 -5.28 6.16
C LEU A 198 7.40 -4.53 5.97
N SER A 199 7.66 -4.06 4.75
CA SER A 199 8.81 -3.18 4.47
C SER A 199 8.46 -1.71 4.57
N HIS A 200 7.22 -1.33 4.27
CA HIS A 200 6.76 0.05 4.38
C HIS A 200 5.40 0.11 5.08
N LEU A 201 5.27 0.99 6.07
CA LEU A 201 4.00 1.38 6.65
C LEU A 201 3.87 2.89 6.52
N CYS A 202 2.85 3.35 5.79
CA CYS A 202 2.63 4.78 5.62
C CYS A 202 1.29 5.26 6.14
N PHE A 203 1.23 6.53 6.53
CA PHE A 203 0.02 7.20 6.98
C PHE A 203 -0.40 8.29 5.98
N GLY A 204 -1.67 8.24 5.58
CA GLY A 204 -2.24 9.11 4.56
C GLY A 204 -2.00 8.64 3.14
N TYR A 205 -2.72 9.25 2.20
CA TYR A 205 -2.59 9.02 0.77
C TYR A 205 -2.83 10.32 0.02
N GLU A 206 -1.80 10.88 -0.61
CA GLU A 206 -1.81 12.23 -1.21
C GLU A 206 -2.30 13.31 -0.21
N LEU A 207 -1.70 13.34 0.99
CA LEU A 207 -2.09 14.25 2.10
C LEU A 207 -2.12 15.73 1.72
N ASP A 208 -1.26 16.13 0.78
CA ASP A 208 -1.16 17.48 0.24
C ASP A 208 -2.49 17.99 -0.33
N ARG A 209 -3.32 17.10 -0.88
CA ARG A 209 -4.60 17.51 -1.47
C ARG A 209 -5.60 17.97 -0.42
N TYR A 210 -5.72 17.22 0.68
CA TYR A 210 -6.53 17.64 1.82
C TYR A 210 -5.94 18.89 2.46
N TRP A 211 -4.61 18.96 2.60
CA TRP A 211 -3.90 20.10 3.18
C TRP A 211 -4.28 21.43 2.52
N VAL A 212 -4.36 21.46 1.18
CA VAL A 212 -4.74 22.66 0.42
C VAL A 212 -6.16 23.15 0.74
N SER A 213 -7.09 22.23 1.02
CA SER A 213 -8.48 22.56 1.34
C SER A 213 -8.78 22.74 2.82
N ALA A 214 -7.90 22.24 3.69
CA ALA A 214 -8.09 22.23 5.13
C ALA A 214 -7.89 23.60 5.77
N THR A 215 -8.66 23.89 6.82
CA THR A 215 -8.44 25.06 7.67
C THR A 215 -7.11 24.96 8.41
N THR A 216 -6.62 26.07 8.97
CA THR A 216 -5.39 26.05 9.78
C THR A 216 -5.51 25.12 11.00
N ALA A 217 -6.68 25.04 11.63
CA ALA A 217 -6.92 24.14 12.76
C ALA A 217 -6.85 22.67 12.32
N GLU A 218 -7.55 22.30 11.24
CA GLU A 218 -7.52 20.93 10.70
C GLU A 218 -6.10 20.51 10.27
N ARG A 219 -5.32 21.42 9.69
CA ARG A 219 -3.91 21.15 9.35
C ARG A 219 -3.05 20.86 10.58
N GLN A 220 -3.23 21.64 11.65
CA GLN A 220 -2.52 21.42 12.92
C GLN A 220 -2.93 20.10 13.57
N GLU A 221 -4.23 19.79 13.60
CA GLU A 221 -4.75 18.52 14.12
C GLU A 221 -4.20 17.33 13.33
N LEU A 222 -4.22 17.40 11.99
CA LEU A 222 -3.67 16.35 11.13
C LEU A 222 -2.17 16.17 11.34
N GLN A 223 -1.40 17.25 11.39
CA GLN A 223 0.05 17.18 11.57
C GLN A 223 0.42 16.52 12.90
N GLU A 224 -0.20 16.95 14.00
CA GLU A 224 0.06 16.38 15.32
C GLU A 224 -0.36 14.92 15.39
N PHE A 225 -1.52 14.57 14.81
CA PHE A 225 -1.98 13.19 14.74
C PHE A 225 -1.04 12.29 13.93
N LEU A 226 -0.54 12.75 12.78
CA LEU A 226 0.44 12.01 11.97
C LEU A 226 1.74 11.81 12.75
N LYS A 227 2.24 12.85 13.43
CA LYS A 227 3.46 12.75 14.24
C LYS A 227 3.31 11.69 15.34
N GLN A 228 2.19 11.71 16.07
CA GLN A 228 1.92 10.71 17.12
C GLN A 228 1.79 9.28 16.55
N SER A 229 1.12 9.15 15.40
CA SER A 229 0.94 7.85 14.73
C SER A 229 2.29 7.27 14.26
N VAL A 230 3.13 8.11 13.67
CA VAL A 230 4.47 7.75 13.24
C VAL A 230 5.37 7.41 14.43
N GLU A 231 5.34 8.20 15.50
CA GLU A 231 6.11 7.94 16.72
C GLU A 231 5.71 6.59 17.33
N TYR A 232 4.41 6.32 17.45
CA TYR A 232 3.90 5.05 17.97
C TYR A 232 4.34 3.87 17.12
N ALA A 233 4.12 3.92 15.80
CA ALA A 233 4.53 2.85 14.90
C ALA A 233 6.05 2.65 14.89
N SER A 234 6.81 3.74 15.02
CA SER A 234 8.26 3.72 15.02
C SER A 234 8.85 3.05 16.25
N ALA A 235 8.23 3.25 17.41
CA ALA A 235 8.62 2.67 18.70
C ALA A 235 7.99 1.29 18.98
N HIS A 236 7.09 0.82 18.11
CA HIS A 236 6.33 -0.39 18.35
C HIS A 236 7.23 -1.65 18.39
N PRO A 237 7.10 -2.54 19.41
CA PRO A 237 8.04 -3.65 19.62
C PRO A 237 8.02 -4.73 18.53
N LEU A 238 6.94 -4.82 17.75
CA LEU A 238 6.86 -5.74 16.59
C LEU A 238 7.36 -5.11 15.28
N ARG A 239 7.80 -3.85 15.28
CA ARG A 239 8.39 -3.21 14.11
C ARG A 239 9.74 -3.88 13.81
N SER A 240 9.88 -4.39 12.59
CA SER A 240 11.18 -4.82 12.07
C SER A 240 12.06 -3.59 11.80
N THR A 241 13.37 -3.68 12.05
CA THR A 241 14.33 -2.61 11.72
C THR A 241 14.40 -2.29 10.22
N ARG A 242 13.85 -3.17 9.38
CA ARG A 242 13.71 -2.98 7.93
C ARG A 242 12.39 -2.33 7.52
N THR A 243 11.47 -2.11 8.46
CA THR A 243 10.19 -1.46 8.16
C THR A 243 10.38 0.06 8.21
N ALA A 244 10.30 0.72 7.07
CA ALA A 244 10.22 2.17 6.97
C ALA A 244 8.82 2.64 7.39
N ILE A 245 8.78 3.69 8.20
CA ILE A 245 7.52 4.36 8.58
C ILE A 245 7.49 5.69 7.84
N GLY A 246 6.40 5.95 7.11
CA GLY A 246 6.31 7.09 6.22
C GLY A 246 4.98 7.80 6.20
N VAL A 247 4.91 8.85 5.39
CA VAL A 247 3.66 9.50 4.98
C VAL A 247 3.60 9.60 3.45
N SER A 248 2.40 9.66 2.88
CA SER A 248 2.25 9.74 1.42
C SER A 248 1.73 11.09 0.92
N LEU A 249 2.39 11.61 -0.11
CA LEU A 249 2.09 12.85 -0.81
C LEU A 249 1.96 12.59 -2.31
N SER A 250 1.34 13.50 -3.05
CA SER A 250 1.46 13.51 -4.50
C SER A 250 2.90 13.86 -4.91
N LEU A 251 3.41 13.33 -6.01
CA LEU A 251 4.75 13.68 -6.52
C LEU A 251 4.85 15.18 -6.84
N GLY A 252 3.73 15.79 -7.25
CA GLY A 252 3.66 17.24 -7.50
C GLY A 252 3.89 18.09 -6.24
N ALA A 253 3.64 17.54 -5.04
CA ALA A 253 3.87 18.24 -3.77
C ALA A 253 5.34 18.62 -3.55
N PHE A 254 6.27 17.94 -4.25
CA PHE A 254 7.71 18.19 -4.16
C PHE A 254 8.24 19.18 -5.20
N SER A 255 7.38 19.73 -6.06
CA SER A 255 7.77 20.80 -6.96
C SER A 255 8.13 22.07 -6.17
N ALA A 256 9.10 22.84 -6.66
CA ALA A 256 9.42 24.16 -6.13
C ALA A 256 8.25 25.16 -6.22
N GLU A 257 7.25 24.89 -7.07
CA GLU A 257 6.02 25.68 -7.21
C GLU A 257 4.92 25.26 -6.24
N SER A 258 5.12 24.19 -5.46
CA SER A 258 4.15 23.67 -4.51
C SER A 258 4.09 24.53 -3.24
N ASP A 259 2.88 24.90 -2.81
CA ASP A 259 2.64 25.56 -1.52
C ASP A 259 2.59 24.57 -0.34
N VAL A 260 2.89 23.29 -0.57
CA VAL A 260 2.86 22.25 0.47
C VAL A 260 4.08 22.44 1.39
N PRO A 261 3.89 22.58 2.72
CA PRO A 261 4.99 22.75 3.65
C PRO A 261 5.64 21.39 3.92
N LEU A 262 6.51 20.94 3.00
CA LEU A 262 7.15 19.62 3.10
C LEU A 262 7.86 19.40 4.44
N ALA A 263 8.49 20.43 5.00
CA ALA A 263 9.15 20.34 6.31
C ALA A 263 8.18 20.04 7.46
N GLU A 264 6.93 20.50 7.38
CA GLU A 264 5.89 20.24 8.38
C GLU A 264 5.34 18.82 8.26
N LEU A 265 5.29 18.28 7.03
CA LEU A 265 4.82 16.92 6.74
C LEU A 265 5.93 15.87 6.82
N ASN A 266 7.20 16.28 6.89
CA ASN A 266 8.35 15.40 7.10
C ASN A 266 8.47 14.97 8.57
N VAL A 267 7.48 14.19 9.03
CA VAL A 267 7.40 13.68 10.41
C VAL A 267 7.89 12.23 10.54
N ALA A 268 8.39 11.63 9.46
CA ALA A 268 8.62 10.19 9.33
C ALA A 268 10.01 9.83 8.77
N ASP A 269 10.33 8.53 8.74
CA ASP A 269 11.60 8.02 8.22
C ASP A 269 11.66 8.09 6.68
N GLU A 270 10.50 8.14 6.04
CA GLU A 270 10.31 8.06 4.60
C GLU A 270 9.16 8.95 4.13
N LEU A 271 9.32 9.53 2.94
CA LEU A 271 8.24 10.18 2.20
C LEU A 271 7.91 9.33 0.98
N LEU A 272 6.64 8.95 0.83
CA LEU A 272 6.19 8.19 -0.33
C LEU A 272 5.41 9.07 -1.29
N ALA A 273 5.78 9.06 -2.57
CA ALA A 273 5.11 9.83 -3.60
C ALA A 273 4.13 8.98 -4.42
N VAL A 274 2.99 9.59 -4.76
CA VAL A 274 1.99 9.08 -5.70
C VAL A 274 1.98 9.97 -6.94
N TYR A 275 2.16 9.38 -8.13
CA TYR A 275 2.17 10.14 -9.37
C TYR A 275 0.74 10.32 -9.92
N ASP A 276 0.28 11.57 -9.97
CA ASP A 276 -0.91 11.97 -10.74
C ASP A 276 -0.48 12.39 -12.17
N PRO A 277 -0.87 11.65 -13.21
CA PRO A 277 -0.56 12.02 -14.60
C PRO A 277 -1.36 13.24 -15.06
N VAL A 278 -2.41 13.65 -14.33
CA VAL A 278 -3.23 14.81 -14.67
C VAL A 278 -2.63 16.07 -14.05
N GLY A 279 -2.07 16.92 -14.90
CA GLY A 279 -1.50 18.22 -14.54
C GLY A 279 -2.54 19.34 -14.43
N SER A 280 -2.03 20.57 -14.50
CA SER A 280 -2.86 21.77 -14.48
C SER A 280 -3.79 21.85 -15.71
N GLY A 281 -4.98 22.43 -15.53
CA GLY A 281 -5.91 22.67 -16.62
C GLY A 281 -6.59 21.42 -17.20
N ALA A 282 -6.70 20.32 -16.43
CA ALA A 282 -7.37 19.09 -16.89
C ALA A 282 -6.69 18.53 -18.15
N LYS A 283 -5.38 18.35 -18.11
CA LYS A 283 -4.59 17.74 -19.19
C LYS A 283 -3.60 16.74 -18.61
N LEU A 284 -3.28 15.72 -19.39
CA LEU A 284 -2.16 14.85 -19.04
C LEU A 284 -0.85 15.63 -19.17
N LYS A 285 0.06 15.36 -18.23
CA LYS A 285 1.47 15.72 -18.34
C LYS A 285 2.11 14.94 -19.47
N GLU A 286 3.17 15.45 -20.08
CA GLU A 286 3.93 14.68 -21.07
C GLU A 286 4.54 13.41 -20.43
N PRO A 287 4.58 12.26 -21.15
CA PRO A 287 5.15 11.01 -20.61
C PRO A 287 6.57 11.17 -20.03
N ALA A 288 7.41 11.98 -20.68
CA ALA A 288 8.79 12.19 -20.26
C ALA A 288 8.95 13.06 -19.00
N ALA A 289 7.89 13.77 -18.56
CA ALA A 289 7.96 14.68 -17.41
C ALA A 289 8.33 13.97 -16.10
N ILE A 290 8.09 12.66 -15.99
CA ILE A 290 8.40 11.86 -14.80
C ILE A 290 9.89 11.93 -14.40
N GLY A 291 10.81 12.06 -15.37
CA GLY A 291 12.24 12.14 -15.06
C GLY A 291 12.63 13.44 -14.35
N GLU A 292 12.06 14.56 -14.80
CA GLU A 292 12.27 15.87 -14.18
C GLU A 292 11.54 15.97 -12.83
N GLU A 293 10.29 15.48 -12.75
CA GLU A 293 9.52 15.46 -11.49
C GLU A 293 10.19 14.60 -10.41
N LEU A 294 10.74 13.44 -10.79
CA LEU A 294 11.51 12.60 -9.87
C LEU A 294 12.79 13.30 -9.40
N SER A 295 13.48 14.01 -10.30
CA SER A 295 14.69 14.76 -9.94
C SER A 295 14.37 15.87 -8.95
N ALA A 296 13.31 16.65 -9.20
CA ALA A 296 12.84 17.69 -8.31
C ALA A 296 12.43 17.12 -6.94
N ALA A 297 11.75 15.97 -6.92
CA ALA A 297 11.35 15.32 -5.68
C ALA A 297 12.56 14.88 -4.84
N LEU A 298 13.57 14.28 -5.46
CA LEU A 298 14.79 13.88 -4.77
C LEU A 298 15.59 15.08 -4.24
N GLU A 299 15.65 16.18 -4.99
CA GLU A 299 16.27 17.42 -4.55
C GLU A 299 15.52 18.03 -3.35
N ALA A 300 14.19 18.09 -3.42
CA ALA A 300 13.34 18.59 -2.34
C ALA A 300 13.54 17.77 -1.05
N VAL A 301 13.53 16.43 -1.15
CA VAL A 301 13.77 15.54 -0.01
C VAL A 301 15.18 15.70 0.56
N ALA A 302 16.19 15.82 -0.29
CA ALA A 302 17.58 16.04 0.15
C ALA A 302 17.78 17.39 0.86
N GLY A 303 16.92 18.39 0.57
CA GLY A 303 16.92 19.70 1.20
C GLY A 303 16.21 19.76 2.56
N LEU A 304 15.49 18.71 2.97
CA LEU A 304 14.76 18.70 4.24
C LEU A 304 15.71 18.66 5.46
N PRO A 305 15.39 19.37 6.54
CA PRO A 305 16.16 19.28 7.78
C PRO A 305 15.92 17.94 8.48
N GLY A 306 16.96 17.41 9.15
CA GLY A 306 16.87 16.22 9.99
C GLY A 306 17.58 14.99 9.40
N PRO A 307 17.31 13.78 9.92
CA PRO A 307 17.74 12.53 9.29
C PRO A 307 17.27 12.51 7.84
N ARG A 308 18.11 11.99 6.93
CA ARG A 308 17.78 11.92 5.50
C ARG A 308 16.59 11.00 5.29
N ALA A 309 15.40 11.59 5.17
CA ALA A 309 14.22 10.87 4.71
C ALA A 309 14.53 10.25 3.34
N GLN A 310 14.15 9.00 3.15
CA GLN A 310 14.21 8.38 1.82
C GLN A 310 12.94 8.72 1.04
N LEU A 311 13.05 8.76 -0.29
CA LEU A 311 11.90 8.88 -1.17
C LEU A 311 11.50 7.48 -1.64
N GLY A 312 10.23 7.12 -1.43
CA GLY A 312 9.59 5.99 -2.09
C GLY A 312 8.63 6.48 -3.16
N LEU A 313 8.42 5.70 -4.22
CA LEU A 313 7.37 5.92 -5.20
C LEU A 313 6.27 4.88 -4.94
N LEU A 314 5.26 5.23 -4.14
CA LEU A 314 4.20 4.30 -3.74
C LEU A 314 3.37 3.82 -4.94
N GLU A 315 3.05 4.75 -5.83
CA GLU A 315 2.17 4.48 -6.96
C GLU A 315 2.60 5.34 -8.16
N VAL A 316 3.02 4.70 -9.24
CA VAL A 316 3.36 5.38 -10.50
C VAL A 316 2.80 4.63 -11.71
N GLY A 317 2.31 5.37 -12.69
CA GLY A 317 1.78 4.81 -13.92
C GLY A 317 1.30 5.91 -14.87
N TYR A 318 0.91 5.51 -16.07
CA TYR A 318 0.44 6.45 -17.08
C TYR A 318 -0.69 5.84 -17.90
N PRO A 319 -1.74 6.61 -18.23
CA PRO A 319 -2.90 6.05 -18.90
C PRO A 319 -2.61 5.69 -20.36
N SER A 320 -3.30 4.70 -20.88
CA SER A 320 -3.20 4.27 -22.27
C SER A 320 -4.45 4.56 -23.12
N SER A 321 -5.50 5.18 -22.56
CA SER A 321 -6.76 5.43 -23.27
C SER A 321 -6.83 6.81 -23.91
N GLN A 322 -7.45 6.87 -25.09
CA GLN A 322 -7.83 8.13 -25.76
C GLN A 322 -8.82 8.96 -24.95
N ASP A 323 -9.66 8.33 -24.11
CA ASP A 323 -10.61 9.05 -23.24
C ASP A 323 -9.88 9.91 -22.21
N ALA A 324 -8.66 9.52 -21.83
CA ALA A 324 -7.79 10.30 -20.96
C ALA A 324 -6.96 11.34 -21.75
N GLY A 325 -7.01 11.33 -23.08
CA GLY A 325 -6.10 12.09 -23.94
C GLY A 325 -4.75 11.41 -24.17
N SER A 326 -4.67 10.08 -24.03
CA SER A 326 -3.43 9.29 -24.18
C SER A 326 -3.58 8.18 -25.24
N ASN A 327 -2.57 7.31 -25.31
CA ASN A 327 -2.55 6.07 -26.07
C ASN A 327 -1.50 5.09 -25.48
N GLU A 328 -1.44 3.86 -26.01
CA GLU A 328 -0.48 2.84 -25.54
C GLU A 328 0.99 3.20 -25.80
N ASP A 329 1.30 3.95 -26.87
CA ASP A 329 2.67 4.42 -27.15
C ASP A 329 3.13 5.46 -26.12
N ALA A 330 2.23 6.35 -25.69
CA ALA A 330 2.49 7.32 -24.64
C ALA A 330 2.70 6.64 -23.27
N GLN A 331 1.93 5.59 -22.97
CA GLN A 331 2.16 4.76 -21.78
C GLN A 331 3.54 4.08 -21.85
N LEU A 332 3.92 3.50 -22.98
CA LEU A 332 5.26 2.91 -23.16
C LEU A 332 6.37 3.96 -22.96
N ALA A 333 6.26 5.12 -23.61
CA ALA A 333 7.23 6.20 -23.50
C ALA A 333 7.39 6.70 -22.05
N TYR A 334 6.30 6.72 -21.28
CA TYR A 334 6.35 7.04 -19.85
C TYR A 334 7.20 6.03 -19.07
N TYR A 335 6.96 4.72 -19.25
CA TYR A 335 7.72 3.71 -18.51
C TYR A 335 9.19 3.69 -18.93
N GLU A 336 9.50 3.94 -20.20
CA GLU A 336 10.87 4.12 -20.67
C GLU A 336 11.56 5.31 -19.97
N ALA A 337 10.87 6.45 -19.87
CA ALA A 337 11.38 7.63 -19.17
C ALA A 337 11.54 7.39 -17.66
N LEU A 338 10.57 6.74 -17.01
CA LEU A 338 10.63 6.37 -15.60
C LEU A 338 11.84 5.49 -15.32
N PHE A 339 12.04 4.41 -16.09
CA PHE A 339 13.16 3.49 -15.86
C PHE A 339 14.51 4.07 -16.25
N ALA A 340 14.57 4.99 -17.23
CA ALA A 340 15.78 5.76 -17.50
C ALA A 340 16.16 6.65 -16.30
N ALA A 341 15.19 7.38 -15.76
CA ALA A 341 15.41 8.22 -14.57
C ALA A 341 15.79 7.39 -13.33
N LEU A 342 15.20 6.19 -13.20
CA LEU A 342 15.48 5.24 -12.13
C LEU A 342 16.90 4.64 -12.21
N ASP A 343 17.37 4.27 -13.41
CA ASP A 343 18.72 3.75 -13.61
C ASP A 343 19.79 4.76 -13.14
N GLU A 344 19.52 6.05 -13.27
CA GLU A 344 20.43 7.13 -12.84
C GLU A 344 20.40 7.39 -11.33
N ARG A 345 19.28 7.07 -10.64
CA ARG A 345 18.98 7.54 -9.27
C ARG A 345 18.55 6.43 -8.33
N ARG A 346 18.79 5.17 -8.69
CA ARG A 346 18.33 3.98 -7.97
C ARG A 346 18.61 4.05 -6.47
N ASP A 347 19.82 4.42 -6.09
CA ASP A 347 20.28 4.40 -4.70
C ASP A 347 19.61 5.47 -3.82
N ALA A 348 18.90 6.42 -4.43
CA ALA A 348 18.16 7.46 -3.74
C ALA A 348 16.68 7.09 -3.48
N LEU A 349 16.24 5.92 -3.99
CA LEU A 349 14.88 5.44 -3.85
C LEU A 349 14.82 4.15 -3.03
N SER A 350 13.89 4.10 -2.10
CA SER A 350 13.62 2.94 -1.25
C SER A 350 12.65 1.95 -1.90
N PHE A 351 11.63 2.47 -2.59
CA PHE A 351 10.50 1.71 -3.10
C PHE A 351 9.99 2.24 -4.45
N LEU A 352 9.48 1.33 -5.29
CA LEU A 352 8.76 1.64 -6.52
C LEU A 352 7.56 0.71 -6.72
N GLY A 353 6.36 1.24 -6.52
CA GLY A 353 5.08 0.60 -6.81
C GLY A 353 4.55 1.01 -8.18
N LEU A 354 4.57 0.09 -9.14
CA LEU A 354 4.01 0.28 -10.47
C LEU A 354 2.50 0.05 -10.41
N PHE A 355 1.72 1.07 -10.77
CA PHE A 355 0.27 0.99 -10.71
C PHE A 355 -0.30 0.11 -11.82
N GLY A 356 -1.23 -0.77 -11.44
CA GLY A 356 -2.07 -1.54 -12.35
C GLY A 356 -1.41 -2.73 -13.03
N LEU A 357 -1.61 -3.94 -12.49
CA LEU A 357 -1.44 -5.16 -13.28
C LEU A 357 -2.37 -5.14 -14.50
N GLY A 358 -3.61 -4.68 -14.34
CA GLY A 358 -4.59 -4.50 -15.39
C GLY A 358 -5.45 -3.27 -15.18
N ASP A 359 -6.17 -2.90 -16.25
CA ASP A 359 -7.14 -1.80 -16.25
C ASP A 359 -8.24 -2.00 -15.21
N ARG A 360 -8.93 -0.93 -14.83
CA ARG A 360 -9.96 -0.97 -13.78
C ARG A 360 -11.35 -0.67 -14.32
N ALA A 361 -12.37 -1.08 -13.57
CA ALA A 361 -13.76 -0.84 -13.94
C ALA A 361 -14.12 0.64 -13.79
N ALA A 362 -14.86 1.20 -14.77
CA ALA A 362 -15.26 2.61 -14.78
C ALA A 362 -15.87 3.12 -13.46
N PRO A 363 -16.82 2.40 -12.83
CA PRO A 363 -17.42 2.87 -11.57
C PRO A 363 -16.41 3.05 -10.44
N GLU A 364 -15.35 2.24 -10.41
CA GLU A 364 -14.32 2.38 -9.39
C GLU A 364 -13.41 3.58 -9.63
N CYS A 365 -13.04 3.81 -10.89
CA CYS A 365 -12.22 4.97 -11.27
C CYS A 365 -12.99 6.27 -11.04
N GLU A 366 -14.29 6.30 -11.33
CA GLU A 366 -15.16 7.45 -11.08
C GLU A 366 -15.27 7.74 -9.58
N ALA A 367 -15.49 6.69 -8.77
CA ALA A 367 -15.56 6.81 -7.32
C ALA A 367 -14.22 7.26 -6.71
N GLU A 368 -13.09 6.82 -7.25
CA GLU A 368 -11.77 7.28 -6.84
C GLU A 368 -11.52 8.74 -7.29
N ALA A 369 -11.84 9.07 -8.54
CA ALA A 369 -11.66 10.41 -9.12
C ALA A 369 -12.44 11.49 -8.37
N ALA A 370 -13.57 11.14 -7.74
CA ALA A 370 -14.33 12.03 -6.86
C ALA A 370 -13.47 12.57 -5.70
N ARG A 371 -12.59 11.74 -5.14
CA ARG A 371 -11.79 12.04 -3.94
C ARG A 371 -10.57 12.92 -4.22
N PHE A 372 -10.14 13.00 -5.48
CA PHE A 372 -9.06 13.90 -5.89
C PHE A 372 -9.43 15.40 -5.76
N GLY A 373 -10.71 15.72 -5.56
CA GLY A 373 -11.21 17.10 -5.58
C GLY A 373 -11.15 17.75 -6.97
N GLY A 374 -11.23 19.07 -7.00
CA GLY A 374 -11.22 19.86 -8.24
C GLY A 374 -12.54 19.84 -9.02
N GLY A 375 -12.58 20.54 -10.16
CA GLY A 375 -13.79 20.65 -11.00
C GLY A 375 -14.13 19.38 -11.78
N ALA A 376 -15.36 19.28 -12.28
CA ALA A 376 -15.87 18.10 -13.00
C ALA A 376 -14.99 17.68 -14.19
N ALA A 377 -14.48 18.64 -14.98
CA ALA A 377 -13.60 18.34 -16.11
C ALA A 377 -12.32 17.62 -15.69
N VAL A 378 -11.68 18.05 -14.61
CA VAL A 378 -10.48 17.41 -14.06
C VAL A 378 -10.81 16.01 -13.55
N ARG A 379 -11.91 15.86 -12.83
CA ARG A 379 -12.34 14.55 -12.31
C ARG A 379 -12.66 13.56 -13.42
N ASN A 380 -13.30 13.98 -14.51
CA ASN A 380 -13.59 13.11 -15.64
C ASN A 380 -12.30 12.58 -16.30
N ILE A 381 -11.30 13.44 -16.51
CA ILE A 381 -10.03 13.02 -17.09
C ILE A 381 -9.26 12.11 -16.12
N ARG A 382 -9.30 12.38 -14.81
CA ARG A 382 -8.73 11.48 -13.81
C ARG A 382 -9.40 10.11 -13.83
N ALA A 383 -10.73 10.04 -13.90
CA ALA A 383 -11.44 8.77 -14.00
C ALA A 383 -10.99 7.97 -15.23
N ALA A 384 -10.95 8.61 -16.41
CA ALA A 384 -10.47 7.99 -17.64
C ALA A 384 -8.99 7.56 -17.54
N ALA A 385 -8.15 8.37 -16.90
CA ALA A 385 -6.75 8.05 -16.70
C ALA A 385 -6.60 6.81 -15.79
N ARG A 386 -7.18 6.83 -14.58
CA ARG A 386 -7.12 5.74 -13.59
C ARG A 386 -7.61 4.40 -14.15
N CYS A 387 -8.63 4.43 -15.00
CA CYS A 387 -9.15 3.22 -15.63
C CYS A 387 -8.21 2.56 -16.62
N SER A 388 -7.30 3.33 -17.23
CA SER A 388 -6.47 2.85 -18.34
C SER A 388 -4.97 2.82 -18.03
N MET A 389 -4.59 2.99 -16.75
CA MET A 389 -3.19 2.94 -16.31
C MET A 389 -2.65 1.51 -16.16
N GLY A 390 -3.48 0.47 -16.24
CA GLY A 390 -3.01 -0.90 -16.13
C GLY A 390 -2.07 -1.28 -17.26
N LEU A 391 -1.16 -2.21 -17.01
CA LEU A 391 -0.24 -2.76 -18.02
C LEU A 391 -0.90 -3.82 -18.92
N ARG A 392 -2.09 -4.26 -18.55
CA ARG A 392 -2.87 -5.26 -19.26
C ARG A 392 -4.32 -4.80 -19.38
N ALA A 393 -4.98 -5.16 -20.46
CA ALA A 393 -6.37 -4.84 -20.74
C ALA A 393 -7.26 -6.08 -20.70
N GLY A 394 -8.57 -5.86 -20.71
CA GLY A 394 -9.60 -6.90 -20.73
C GLY A 394 -9.88 -7.52 -19.36
N LEU A 395 -10.95 -8.32 -19.29
CA LEU A 395 -11.37 -8.99 -18.07
C LEU A 395 -10.27 -9.91 -17.55
N GLY A 396 -9.93 -9.78 -16.26
CA GLY A 396 -8.85 -10.56 -15.65
C GLY A 396 -7.48 -10.29 -16.26
N ALA A 397 -7.25 -9.10 -16.83
CA ALA A 397 -5.98 -8.70 -17.42
C ALA A 397 -5.52 -9.66 -18.53
N SER A 398 -6.39 -10.01 -19.48
CA SER A 398 -6.09 -11.06 -20.46
C SER A 398 -5.24 -10.62 -21.66
N VAL A 399 -5.12 -9.32 -21.91
CA VAL A 399 -4.43 -8.75 -23.09
C VAL A 399 -3.27 -7.89 -22.62
N ASP A 400 -2.06 -8.22 -23.03
CA ASP A 400 -0.88 -7.43 -22.67
C ASP A 400 -0.83 -6.16 -23.52
N LYS A 401 -0.58 -5.00 -22.89
CA LYS A 401 -0.33 -3.75 -23.61
C LYS A 401 1.13 -3.65 -24.04
N PRO A 402 1.49 -2.78 -25.00
CA PRO A 402 2.88 -2.57 -25.43
C PRO A 402 3.89 -2.32 -24.31
N ALA A 403 3.48 -1.66 -23.22
CA ALA A 403 4.33 -1.40 -22.05
C ALA A 403 4.63 -2.64 -21.17
N TRP A 404 3.85 -3.73 -21.30
CA TRP A 404 3.94 -4.90 -20.41
C TRP A 404 5.32 -5.57 -20.42
N GLU A 405 5.78 -6.00 -21.58
CA GLU A 405 7.04 -6.74 -21.72
C GLU A 405 8.27 -5.90 -21.29
N PRO A 406 8.39 -4.61 -21.70
CA PRO A 406 9.44 -3.73 -21.18
C PRO A 406 9.43 -3.58 -19.66
N VAL A 407 8.25 -3.45 -19.05
CA VAL A 407 8.11 -3.36 -17.59
C VAL A 407 8.51 -4.66 -16.92
N LEU A 408 8.09 -5.82 -17.42
CA LEU A 408 8.50 -7.13 -16.90
C LEU A 408 10.02 -7.32 -16.94
N ALA A 409 10.66 -6.96 -18.05
CA ALA A 409 12.10 -7.03 -18.19
C ALA A 409 12.82 -6.16 -17.14
N ARG A 410 12.26 -4.99 -16.82
CA ARG A 410 12.78 -4.08 -15.78
C ARG A 410 12.58 -4.65 -14.38
N ILE A 411 11.40 -5.18 -14.06
CA ILE A 411 11.14 -5.88 -12.79
C ILE A 411 12.15 -7.02 -12.58
N ALA A 412 12.40 -7.83 -13.62
CA ALA A 412 13.37 -8.92 -13.55
C ALA A 412 14.82 -8.46 -13.34
N ARG A 413 15.19 -7.27 -13.86
CA ARG A 413 16.53 -6.69 -13.71
C ARG A 413 16.82 -6.18 -12.30
N TYR A 414 15.81 -5.68 -11.58
CA TYR A 414 15.99 -5.11 -10.25
C TYR A 414 15.79 -6.10 -9.10
N ARG A 415 15.30 -7.31 -9.40
CA ARG A 415 15.36 -8.47 -8.48
C ARG A 415 16.78 -8.99 -8.38
#